data_AF-A0A8J8SHQ9-F1
#
_entry.id   AF-A0A8J8SHQ9-F1
#
_cell.length_a   1.000
_cell.length_b   1.000
_cell.length_c   1.000
_cell.angle_alpha   90.00
_cell.angle_beta   90.00
_cell.angle_gamma   90.00
#
_symmetry.space_group_name_H-M   'P 1'
#
loop_
_entity.id
_entity.type
_entity.pdbx_description
1 polymer ?
#
loop_
_entity_poly.entity_id
_entity_poly.type
_entity_poly.pdbx_seq_one_letter_code
_entity_poly.pdbx_strand_id
1 'polypeptide(L)'
;MIFKHKKKIIFILIVILIIFFPTYTPKIRDEHYRVIKGSIAELSKLELGGINQSIMIRGNNIDNPIIFISSWWSRLFFYKLC
;
A
#
# COMPACT_ATOMS: atom_id res chain seq x y z
N MET A 1 -42.92 2.10 0.93
CA MET A 1 -41.87 1.05 0.82
C MET A 1 -40.58 1.46 0.07
N ILE A 2 -40.44 2.68 -0.43
CA ILE A 2 -39.29 3.12 -1.25
C ILE A 2 -37.98 3.34 -0.45
N PHE A 3 -38.06 3.72 0.83
CA PHE A 3 -36.88 3.99 1.66
C PHE A 3 -36.05 2.74 2.03
N LYS A 4 -36.63 1.54 1.99
CA LYS A 4 -35.95 0.29 2.35
C LYS A 4 -34.90 -0.12 1.31
N HIS A 5 -35.16 0.13 0.03
CA HIS A 5 -34.22 -0.17 -1.05
C HIS A 5 -33.06 0.82 -1.11
N LYS A 6 -33.29 2.10 -0.77
CA LYS A 6 -32.22 3.12 -0.71
C LYS A 6 -31.10 2.74 0.25
N LYS A 7 -31.42 2.22 1.45
CA LYS A 7 -30.42 1.75 2.42
C LYS A 7 -29.60 0.58 1.90
N LYS A 8 -30.24 -0.38 1.19
CA LYS A 8 -29.55 -1.51 0.58
C LYS A 8 -28.61 -1.08 -0.55
N ILE A 9 -29.04 -0.13 -1.39
CA ILE A 9 -28.21 0.43 -2.47
C ILE A 9 -26.99 1.15 -1.89
N ILE A 10 -27.17 1.97 -0.85
CA ILE A 10 -26.07 2.67 -0.17
C ILE A 10 -25.09 1.66 0.43
N PHE A 11 -25.59 0.60 1.07
CA PHE A 11 -24.75 -0.46 1.63
C PHE A 11 -23.92 -1.17 0.56
N ILE A 12 -24.53 -1.53 -0.57
CA ILE A 12 -23.84 -2.17 -1.69
C ILE A 12 -22.75 -1.24 -2.27
N LEU A 13 -23.04 0.05 -2.40
CA LEU A 13 -22.07 1.04 -2.90
C LEU A 13 -20.84 1.16 -1.99
N ILE A 14 -21.04 1.14 -0.67
CA ILE A 14 -19.95 1.20 0.32
C ILE A 14 -19.08 -0.06 0.24
N VAL A 15 -19.69 -1.24 0.16
CA VAL A 15 -18.94 -2.51 0.04
C VAL A 15 -18.10 -2.52 -1.23
N ILE A 16 -18.66 -2.06 -2.34
CA ILE A 16 -17.92 -1.91 -3.61
C ILE A 16 -16.71 -0.98 -3.41
N LEU A 17 -16.90 0.19 -2.79
CA LEU A 17 -15.81 1.14 -2.55
C LEU A 17 -14.65 0.55 -1.73
N ILE A 18 -14.96 -0.28 -0.73
CA ILE A 18 -13.95 -0.95 0.11
C ILE A 18 -13.18 -2.01 -0.69
N ILE A 19 -13.85 -2.77 -1.57
CA ILE A 19 -13.20 -3.81 -2.38
C ILE A 19 -12.27 -3.21 -3.43
N PHE A 20 -12.64 -2.04 -3.99
CA PHE A 20 -11.80 -1.33 -4.97
C PHE A 20 -10.65 -0.56 -4.31
N PHE A 21 -10.51 -0.60 -2.98
CA PHE A 21 -9.37 0.00 -2.31
C PHE A 21 -8.09 -0.76 -2.71
N PRO A 22 -7.03 -0.07 -3.15
CA PRO A 22 -5.85 -0.71 -3.71
C PRO A 22 -5.16 -1.58 -2.66
N THR A 23 -5.12 -2.90 -2.90
CA THR A 23 -4.36 -3.88 -2.10
C THR A 23 -2.88 -3.96 -2.51
N TYR A 24 -2.49 -3.17 -3.51
CA TYR A 24 -1.13 -3.04 -4.02
C TYR A 24 -0.51 -1.73 -3.56
N THR A 25 0.82 -1.68 -3.47
CA THR A 25 1.55 -0.45 -3.13
C THR A 25 1.41 0.56 -4.27
N PRO A 26 0.61 1.64 -4.13
CA PRO A 26 0.42 2.59 -5.22
C PRO A 26 1.73 3.31 -5.52
N LYS A 27 1.97 3.58 -6.81
CA LYS A 27 3.12 4.36 -7.26
C LYS A 27 3.09 5.75 -6.62
N ILE A 28 4.26 6.30 -6.35
CA ILE A 28 4.39 7.64 -5.78
C ILE A 28 4.01 8.67 -6.85
N ARG A 29 3.11 9.59 -6.49
CA ARG A 29 2.61 10.65 -7.36
C ARG A 29 2.96 12.02 -6.78
N ASP A 30 3.12 13.00 -7.67
CA ASP A 30 3.30 14.40 -7.29
C ASP A 30 1.95 15.10 -6.99
N GLU A 31 2.02 16.40 -6.66
CA GLU A 31 0.85 17.26 -6.40
C GLU A 31 -0.12 17.34 -7.58
N HIS A 32 0.34 17.04 -8.79
CA HIS A 32 -0.45 17.02 -10.03
C HIS A 32 -0.93 15.61 -10.39
N TYR A 33 -0.86 14.65 -9.46
CA TYR A 33 -1.22 13.24 -9.64
C TYR A 33 -0.42 12.49 -10.72
N ARG A 34 0.74 13.03 -11.13
CA ARG A 34 1.62 12.37 -12.10
C ARG A 34 2.57 11.43 -11.37
N VAL A 35 2.84 10.28 -11.98
CA VAL A 35 3.82 9.34 -11.42
C VAL A 35 5.21 9.97 -11.51
N ILE A 36 5.89 10.07 -10.37
CA ILE A 36 7.25 10.62 -10.30
C ILE A 36 8.19 9.63 -11.00
N LYS A 37 8.81 10.05 -12.11
CA LYS A 37 9.82 9.25 -12.80
C LYS A 37 11.05 9.10 -11.88
N GLY A 38 11.56 7.88 -11.76
CA GLY A 38 12.66 7.58 -10.83
C GLY A 38 12.23 7.36 -9.37
N SER A 39 10.92 7.32 -9.08
CA SER A 39 10.41 6.87 -7.77
C SER A 39 10.20 5.35 -7.74
N ILE A 40 10.32 4.77 -6.55
CA ILE A 40 10.14 3.33 -6.29
C ILE A 40 9.12 3.12 -5.17
N ALA A 41 8.22 2.16 -5.35
CA ALA A 41 7.22 1.73 -4.37
C ALA A 41 6.86 0.27 -4.64
N GLU A 42 7.68 -0.63 -4.08
CA GLU A 42 7.63 -2.06 -4.34
C GLU A 42 7.60 -2.85 -3.03
N LEU A 43 6.81 -3.92 -2.99
CA LEU A 43 6.84 -4.92 -1.94
C LEU A 43 7.32 -6.23 -2.57
N SER A 44 8.52 -6.67 -2.21
CA SER A 44 9.17 -7.84 -2.79
C SER A 44 9.56 -8.86 -1.72
N LYS A 45 9.61 -10.13 -2.09
CA LYS A 45 10.08 -11.22 -1.23
C LYS A 45 11.45 -11.64 -1.72
N LEU A 46 12.45 -11.49 -0.86
CA LEU A 46 13.85 -11.74 -1.17
C LEU A 46 14.42 -12.70 -0.14
N GLU A 47 15.27 -13.61 -0.58
CA GLU A 47 16.01 -14.48 0.32
C GLU A 47 17.25 -13.73 0.83
N LEU A 48 17.28 -13.46 2.12
CA LEU A 48 18.40 -12.80 2.79
C LEU A 48 18.95 -13.73 3.87
N GLY A 49 20.19 -14.18 3.68
CA GLY A 49 20.89 -15.05 4.64
C GLY A 49 20.21 -16.41 4.85
N GLY A 50 19.61 -16.99 3.80
CA GLY A 50 18.92 -18.29 3.88
C GLY A 50 17.48 -18.22 4.41
N ILE A 51 16.93 -17.02 4.63
CA ILE A 51 15.56 -16.80 5.10
C ILE A 51 14.80 -15.96 4.09
N ASN A 52 13.59 -16.39 3.75
CA ASN A 52 12.66 -15.61 2.93
C ASN A 52 12.13 -14.43 3.74
N GLN A 53 12.49 -13.21 3.35
CA GLN A 53 12.05 -11.97 3.99
C GLN A 53 11.22 -11.14 3.02
N SER A 54 10.14 -10.55 3.53
CA SER A 54 9.36 -9.55 2.79
C SER A 54 9.97 -8.18 3.03
N ILE A 55 10.36 -7.49 1.96
CA ILE A 55 10.97 -6.15 2.01
C ILE A 55 10.06 -5.17 1.28
N MET A 56 9.78 -4.03 1.92
CA MET A 56 9.12 -2.90 1.29
C MET A 56 10.18 -1.86 0.90
N ILE A 57 10.26 -1.53 -0.39
CA ILE A 57 11.16 -0.52 -0.93
C ILE A 57 10.30 0.66 -1.36
N ARG A 58 10.49 1.83 -0.73
CA ARG A 58 9.72 3.04 -1.04
C ARG A 58 10.61 4.28 -0.97
N GLY A 59 10.60 5.09 -2.03
CA GLY A 59 11.40 6.31 -2.10
C GLY A 59 11.07 7.16 -3.33
N ASN A 60 11.17 8.49 -3.18
CA ASN A 60 10.86 9.43 -4.25
C ASN A 60 11.94 9.48 -5.34
N ASN A 61 13.16 9.06 -5.02
CA ASN A 61 14.30 9.00 -5.93
C ASN A 61 15.13 7.74 -5.61
N ILE A 62 15.39 6.92 -6.63
CA ILE A 62 16.26 5.73 -6.56
C ILE A 62 17.74 6.06 -6.31
N ASP A 63 18.20 7.28 -6.64
CA ASP A 63 19.59 7.71 -6.48
C ASP A 63 19.91 8.14 -5.04
N ASN A 64 18.91 8.22 -4.17
CA ASN A 64 19.09 8.65 -2.78
C ASN A 64 19.60 7.48 -1.91
N PRO A 65 20.49 7.71 -0.92
CA PRO A 65 20.96 6.66 -0.03
C PRO A 65 19.80 5.93 0.64
N ILE A 66 19.90 4.60 0.65
CA ILE A 66 18.87 3.72 1.18
C ILE A 66 18.99 3.67 2.70
N ILE A 67 17.89 3.96 3.40
CA ILE A 67 17.80 3.78 4.84
C ILE A 67 17.26 2.37 5.10
N PHE A 68 18.12 1.50 5.63
CA PHE A 68 17.70 0.15 6.04
C PHE A 68 17.18 0.18 7.48
N ILE A 69 15.92 -0.18 7.66
CA ILE A 69 15.29 -0.29 8.99
C ILE A 69 15.05 -1.77 9.26
N SER A 70 15.86 -2.37 10.13
CA SER A 70 15.59 -3.71 10.66
C SER A 70 14.66 -3.59 11.87
N SER A 71 13.45 -4.12 11.73
CA SER A 71 12.50 -4.22 12.83
C SER A 71 12.85 -5.42 13.70
N TRP A 72 13.41 -5.19 14.89
CA TRP A 72 13.57 -6.24 15.90
C TRP A 72 12.34 -6.41 16.80
N TRP A 73 11.29 -5.58 16.64
CA TRP A 73 10.08 -5.61 17.48
C TRP A 73 8.86 -4.98 16.76
N SER A 74 8.30 -5.61 15.72
CA SER A 74 7.09 -5.06 15.06
C SER A 74 6.20 -6.11 14.38
N ARG A 75 5.59 -7.02 15.15
CA ARG A 75 4.44 -7.81 14.65
C ARG A 75 3.15 -7.00 14.49
N LEU A 76 3.09 -5.75 14.99
CA LEU A 76 1.87 -4.95 15.05
C LEU A 76 1.83 -3.72 14.13
N PHE A 77 2.94 -3.29 13.53
CA PHE A 77 2.94 -2.05 12.73
C PHE A 77 2.65 -2.26 11.24
N PHE A 78 2.87 -3.45 10.70
CA PHE A 78 2.67 -3.69 9.26
C PHE A 78 1.20 -3.69 8.83
N TYR A 79 0.26 -3.98 9.73
CA TYR A 79 -1.18 -3.96 9.41
C TYR A 79 -1.82 -2.56 9.45
N LYS A 80 -1.13 -1.54 9.96
CA LYS A 80 -1.73 -0.21 10.18
C LYS A 80 -1.34 0.84 9.14
N LEU A 81 -0.56 0.45 8.13
CA LEU A 81 -0.15 1.27 6.99
C LEU A 81 -0.62 0.70 5.64
N CYS A 82 -1.44 -0.35 5.67
CA CYS A 82 -2.11 -0.91 4.51
C CYS A 82 -3.60 -0.52 4.51
#